data_AF-A0A1I5P707-F1
#
_entry.id   AF-A0A1I5P707-F1
#
_cell.length_a   1.000
_cell.length_b   1.000
_cell.length_c   1.000
_cell.angle_alpha   90.00
_cell.angle_beta   90.00
_cell.angle_gamma   90.00
#
_symmetry.space_group_name_H-M   'P 1'
#
loop_
_entity.id
_entity.type
_entity.pdbx_description
1 polymer ?
#
loop_
_entity_poly.entity_id
_entity_poly.type
_entity_poly.pdbx_seq_one_letter_code
_entity_poly.pdbx_strand_id
1 'polypeptide(L)'
;MSDEVDTTPVVTVFLRHDADTLLFRRSDGVGSYSGQWGAVAGHVESDPDDAAREEIREETGLDPDADVTLVRRAAPFEVADEDLGTRWVVHPYLFDARIREVTTNYETTEAQWVPPTEIIRRETVPELWTSYDRLRPTVETVADDRDHGSSYLAVRALEHLRDEAALGVECGRTEWDELTATARTLREARPSMTVVANRVNRVMDASNDEATPEAVEQAANEEIDRALAADERSAGSAADRLPDRVATLSRSGTVLTALADAEPEFVLVAESRPAREGVAAAERLAGETAAETVVTTDAAFGELLAEREVDALLVGADAVLPDGRVVNKVGTRGAVAVAAAEGADCYVVTTRDKVRPAANDGGEGSDVAFDREERDPAAVSDGDADVAAENPTFGATPGERFDAIVTEDGVLEGDELRAVAVAHRRRAEWG
;
A
#
# COMPACT_ATOMS: atom_id res chain seq x y z
N MET A 1 40.71 23.27 26.06
CA MET A 1 39.51 24.03 25.68
C MET A 1 38.72 23.09 24.81
N SER A 2 37.47 22.82 25.19
CA SER A 2 36.59 21.90 24.47
C SER A 2 36.37 22.46 23.07
N ASP A 3 36.82 21.76 22.03
CA ASP A 3 36.42 22.07 20.65
C ASP A 3 34.93 21.71 20.56
N GLU A 4 34.10 22.74 20.56
CA GLU A 4 32.66 22.62 20.37
C GLU A 4 32.45 22.27 18.89
N VAL A 5 32.22 20.99 18.59
CA VAL A 5 31.93 20.52 17.23
C VAL A 5 30.64 21.20 16.78
N ASP A 6 30.72 21.97 15.69
CA ASP A 6 29.56 22.69 15.17
C ASP A 6 28.49 21.68 14.78
N THR A 7 27.29 21.88 15.32
CA THR A 7 26.17 20.95 15.17
C THR A 7 25.19 21.53 14.17
N THR A 8 25.02 20.87 13.04
CA THR A 8 24.24 21.37 11.92
C THR A 8 23.01 20.49 11.69
N PRO A 9 21.79 21.01 11.87
CA PRO A 9 20.58 20.25 11.62
C PRO A 9 20.27 20.17 10.12
N VAL A 10 19.91 18.98 9.66
CA VAL A 10 19.60 18.68 8.26
C VAL A 10 18.39 17.77 8.15
N VAL A 11 17.61 17.92 7.08
CA VAL A 11 16.58 16.95 6.69
C VAL A 11 17.17 15.90 5.74
N THR A 12 16.68 14.67 5.83
CA THR A 12 16.93 13.64 4.82
C THR A 12 15.59 13.03 4.45
N VAL A 13 15.16 13.27 3.22
CA VAL A 13 13.82 13.00 2.74
C VAL A 13 13.87 11.91 1.68
N PHE A 14 13.32 10.75 2.00
CA PHE A 14 13.13 9.66 1.06
C PHE A 14 11.78 9.83 0.35
N LEU A 15 11.83 9.93 -0.97
CA LEU A 15 10.64 9.89 -1.83
C LEU A 15 10.47 8.46 -2.33
N ARG A 16 9.29 7.88 -2.08
CA ARG A 16 8.94 6.51 -2.45
C ARG A 16 7.85 6.53 -3.50
N HIS A 17 8.02 5.75 -4.56
CA HIS A 17 6.97 5.49 -5.53
C HIS A 17 6.84 3.98 -5.66
N ASP A 18 5.66 3.47 -5.34
CA ASP A 18 5.44 2.05 -5.08
C ASP A 18 6.40 1.49 -4.01
N ALA A 19 7.36 0.66 -4.40
CA ALA A 19 8.37 0.05 -3.53
C ALA A 19 9.81 0.55 -3.82
N ASP A 20 9.95 1.46 -4.77
CA ASP A 20 11.21 2.10 -5.13
C ASP A 20 11.37 3.43 -4.39
N THR A 21 12.61 3.79 -4.09
CA THR A 21 13.00 5.08 -3.51
C THR A 21 13.84 5.85 -4.51
N LEU A 22 13.61 7.16 -4.60
CA LEU A 22 14.40 8.05 -5.43
C LEU A 22 15.74 8.34 -4.77
N LEU A 23 16.83 7.99 -5.45
CA LEU A 23 18.19 8.33 -5.06
C LEU A 23 18.82 9.26 -6.08
N PHE A 24 19.64 10.19 -5.59
CA PHE A 24 20.35 11.19 -6.39
C PHE A 24 21.85 10.98 -6.27
N ARG A 25 22.58 11.11 -7.36
CA ARG A 25 24.04 11.18 -7.35
C ARG A 25 24.49 12.63 -7.33
N ARG A 26 25.13 13.03 -6.23
CA ARG A 26 25.59 14.41 -5.99
C ARG A 26 26.63 14.83 -7.02
N SER A 27 26.49 16.06 -7.53
CA SER A 27 27.37 16.63 -8.55
C SER A 27 28.69 17.13 -8.00
N ASP A 28 29.67 17.38 -8.87
CA ASP A 28 30.93 18.05 -8.46
C ASP A 28 30.74 19.51 -8.03
N GLY A 29 29.53 20.07 -8.17
CA GLY A 29 29.20 21.44 -7.80
C GLY A 29 28.78 21.60 -6.33
N VAL A 30 28.52 20.52 -5.59
CA VAL A 30 28.09 20.60 -4.19
C VAL A 30 29.27 20.74 -3.22
N GLY A 31 29.02 21.35 -2.06
CA GLY A 31 30.06 21.62 -1.05
C GLY A 31 30.60 20.39 -0.31
N SER A 32 29.86 19.27 -0.32
CA SER A 32 30.21 18.04 0.40
C SER A 32 29.69 16.79 -0.33
N TYR A 33 30.42 15.68 -0.17
CA TYR A 33 30.05 14.34 -0.65
C TYR A 33 29.82 14.24 -2.18
N SER A 34 30.62 14.93 -2.99
CA SER A 34 30.53 14.83 -4.46
C SER A 34 30.64 13.37 -4.93
N GLY A 35 29.81 12.99 -5.89
CA GLY A 35 29.81 11.69 -6.53
C GLY A 35 29.12 10.57 -5.75
N GLN A 36 28.79 10.81 -4.48
CA GLN A 36 28.05 9.87 -3.62
C GLN A 36 26.55 9.94 -3.85
N TRP A 37 25.86 8.84 -3.57
CA TRP A 37 24.40 8.75 -3.62
C TRP A 37 23.75 9.29 -2.34
N GLY A 38 22.65 10.00 -2.51
CA GLY A 38 21.87 10.60 -1.42
C GLY A 38 20.36 10.47 -1.69
N ALA A 39 19.59 10.91 -0.71
CA ALA A 39 18.18 11.28 -0.89
C ALA A 39 18.08 12.81 -0.94
N VAL A 40 16.86 13.36 -1.05
CA VAL A 40 16.65 14.82 -0.93
C VAL A 40 17.15 15.26 0.45
N ALA A 41 17.99 16.28 0.53
CA ALA A 41 18.61 16.68 1.78
C ALA A 41 18.98 18.16 1.81
N GLY A 42 18.63 18.81 2.92
CA GLY A 42 18.82 20.24 3.10
C GLY A 42 19.07 20.67 4.53
N HIS A 43 19.48 21.92 4.70
CA HIS A 43 19.76 22.49 6.02
C HIS A 43 18.45 22.94 6.69
N VAL A 44 18.36 22.78 8.00
CA VAL A 44 17.23 23.29 8.77
C VAL A 44 17.59 24.64 9.37
N GLU A 45 17.07 25.73 8.79
CA GLU A 45 17.21 27.07 9.37
C GLU A 45 16.18 27.34 10.47
N SER A 46 14.99 26.74 10.36
CA SER A 46 13.89 26.92 11.31
C SER A 46 13.16 25.61 11.61
N ASP A 47 12.08 25.31 10.89
CA ASP A 47 11.26 24.12 11.09
C ASP A 47 11.65 22.99 10.12
N PRO A 48 11.94 21.77 10.62
CA PRO A 48 12.28 20.63 9.78
C PRO A 48 11.19 20.21 8.78
N ASP A 49 9.90 20.40 9.07
CA ASP A 49 8.84 20.02 8.14
C ASP A 49 8.77 20.98 6.95
N ASP A 50 8.94 22.26 7.21
CA ASP A 50 9.00 23.28 6.15
C ASP A 50 10.25 23.08 5.29
N ALA A 51 11.41 22.82 5.90
CA ALA A 51 12.63 22.48 5.18
C ALA A 51 12.45 21.24 4.31
N ALA A 52 11.86 20.15 4.84
CA ALA A 52 11.62 18.94 4.05
C ALA A 52 10.76 19.21 2.80
N ARG A 53 9.71 20.04 2.92
CA ARG A 53 8.85 20.40 1.77
C ARG A 53 9.54 21.32 0.76
N GLU A 54 10.36 22.25 1.24
CA GLU A 54 11.15 23.15 0.40
C GLU A 54 12.15 22.34 -0.43
N GLU A 55 12.92 21.45 0.21
CA GLU A 55 13.92 20.64 -0.46
C GLU A 55 13.31 19.66 -1.48
N ILE A 56 12.14 19.07 -1.19
CA ILE A 56 11.40 18.27 -2.19
C ILE A 56 11.18 19.11 -3.45
N ARG A 57 10.66 20.33 -3.31
CA ARG A 57 10.38 21.21 -4.45
C ARG A 57 11.65 21.61 -5.18
N GLU A 58 12.71 21.96 -4.46
CA GLU A 58 13.95 22.47 -5.04
C GLU A 58 14.79 21.39 -5.75
N GLU A 59 14.86 20.19 -5.18
CA GLU A 59 15.68 19.11 -5.73
C GLU A 59 14.95 18.26 -6.77
N THR A 60 13.62 18.22 -6.74
CA THR A 60 12.83 17.31 -7.60
C THR A 60 11.81 17.99 -8.49
N GLY A 61 11.47 19.25 -8.22
CA GLY A 61 10.40 19.97 -8.91
C GLY A 61 8.99 19.51 -8.58
N LEU A 62 8.82 18.51 -7.70
CA LEU A 62 7.51 18.03 -7.25
C LEU A 62 6.85 19.05 -6.32
N ASP A 63 5.53 19.20 -6.45
CA ASP A 63 4.76 20.01 -5.51
C ASP A 63 4.57 19.25 -4.19
N PRO A 64 5.08 19.76 -3.05
CA PRO A 64 4.96 19.08 -1.77
C PRO A 64 3.51 18.93 -1.25
N ASP A 65 2.56 19.68 -1.80
CA ASP A 65 1.14 19.64 -1.41
C ASP A 65 0.28 18.82 -2.37
N ALA A 66 0.70 18.67 -3.63
CA ALA A 66 -0.08 17.97 -4.66
C ALA A 66 0.52 16.63 -5.09
N ASP A 67 1.84 16.53 -5.21
CA ASP A 67 2.52 15.40 -5.85
C ASP A 67 3.06 14.38 -4.84
N VAL A 68 3.13 14.73 -3.55
CA VAL A 68 3.64 13.85 -2.50
C VAL A 68 2.72 13.80 -1.30
N THR A 69 2.86 12.76 -0.47
CA THR A 69 2.11 12.62 0.78
C THR A 69 3.04 12.11 1.86
N LEU A 70 3.06 12.81 2.99
CA LEU A 70 3.91 12.42 4.10
C LEU A 70 3.43 11.08 4.70
N VAL A 71 4.35 10.12 4.79
CA VAL A 71 4.09 8.79 5.35
C VAL A 71 4.58 8.73 6.80
N ARG A 72 5.83 9.14 7.04
CA ARG A 72 6.46 8.99 8.36
C ARG A 72 7.57 10.00 8.61
N ARG A 73 7.74 10.36 9.88
CA ARG A 73 8.91 11.06 10.43
C ARG A 73 9.60 10.12 11.42
N ALA A 74 10.93 10.08 11.44
CA ALA A 74 11.70 9.40 12.48
C ALA A 74 12.27 10.40 13.49
N ALA A 75 12.60 9.93 14.69
CA ALA A 75 13.32 10.74 15.66
C ALA A 75 14.69 11.16 15.10
N PRO A 76 15.12 12.43 15.30
CA PRO A 76 16.40 12.89 14.80
C PRO A 76 17.56 12.19 15.51
N PHE A 77 18.69 12.08 14.82
CA PHE A 77 19.88 11.43 15.35
C PHE A 77 21.16 12.14 14.90
N GLU A 78 22.23 11.97 15.67
CA GLU A 78 23.53 12.59 15.39
C GLU A 78 24.39 11.72 14.49
N VAL A 79 25.02 12.34 13.48
CA VAL A 79 26.04 11.75 12.61
C VAL A 79 27.30 12.59 12.71
N ALA A 80 28.38 12.01 13.22
CA ALA A 80 29.67 12.70 13.29
C ALA A 80 30.42 12.52 11.96
N ASP A 81 30.80 13.62 11.33
CA ASP A 81 31.70 13.62 10.19
C ASP A 81 33.05 14.20 10.62
N GLU A 82 34.02 13.30 10.82
CA GLU A 82 35.37 13.68 11.24
C GLU A 82 36.16 14.40 10.13
N ASP A 83 35.85 14.13 8.86
CA ASP A 83 36.54 14.72 7.71
C ASP A 83 36.11 16.18 7.49
N LEU A 84 34.83 16.48 7.72
CA LEU A 84 34.28 17.84 7.67
C LEU A 84 34.39 18.59 9.01
N GLY A 85 34.67 17.87 10.10
CA GLY A 85 34.69 18.45 11.45
C GLY A 85 33.31 18.92 11.93
N THR A 86 32.24 18.35 11.38
CA THR A 86 30.85 18.73 11.61
C THR A 86 30.09 17.59 12.26
N ARG A 87 29.12 17.92 13.11
CA ARG A 87 28.14 16.96 13.60
C ARG A 87 26.77 17.27 13.00
N TRP A 88 26.25 16.36 12.19
CA TRP A 88 24.94 16.51 11.60
C TRP A 88 23.86 16.04 12.58
N VAL A 89 22.77 16.79 12.71
CA VAL A 89 21.53 16.30 13.35
C VAL A 89 20.54 16.00 12.23
N VAL A 90 20.43 14.73 11.87
CA VAL A 90 19.62 14.29 10.73
C VAL A 90 18.19 14.08 11.16
N HIS A 91 17.25 14.71 10.45
CA HIS A 91 15.81 14.55 10.59
C HIS A 91 15.27 13.70 9.41
N PRO A 92 14.99 12.40 9.59
CA PRO A 92 14.55 11.54 8.50
C PRO A 92 13.05 11.65 8.22
N TYR A 93 12.70 11.73 6.93
CA TYR A 93 11.34 11.76 6.43
C TYR A 93 11.11 10.73 5.33
N LEU A 94 9.91 10.15 5.28
CA LEU A 94 9.43 9.32 4.18
C LEU A 94 8.15 9.93 3.60
N PHE A 95 8.14 10.18 2.30
CA PHE A 95 6.99 10.64 1.53
C PHE A 95 6.68 9.65 0.41
N ASP A 96 5.40 9.43 0.13
CA ASP A 96 4.95 8.78 -1.09
C ASP A 96 4.80 9.80 -2.21
N ALA A 97 5.48 9.59 -3.33
CA ALA A 97 5.38 10.38 -4.55
C ALA A 97 4.36 9.76 -5.50
N ARG A 98 3.43 10.58 -6.00
CA ARG A 98 2.38 10.15 -6.94
C ARG A 98 2.91 9.86 -8.33
N ILE A 99 4.00 10.51 -8.72
CA ILE A 99 4.63 10.39 -10.04
C ILE A 99 6.13 10.12 -9.90
N ARG A 100 6.71 9.48 -10.91
CA ARG A 100 8.17 9.23 -11.01
C ARG A 100 8.93 10.35 -11.74
N GLU A 101 8.24 11.20 -12.48
CA GLU A 101 8.87 12.27 -13.25
C GLU A 101 9.37 13.37 -12.30
N VAL A 102 10.68 13.64 -12.34
CA VAL A 102 11.33 14.67 -11.50
C VAL A 102 12.22 15.55 -12.36
N THR A 103 12.28 16.84 -12.02
CA THR A 103 13.17 17.83 -12.62
C THR A 103 14.24 18.21 -11.61
N THR A 104 15.45 17.67 -11.78
CA THR A 104 16.56 17.91 -10.85
C THR A 104 17.28 19.22 -11.13
N ASN A 105 17.91 19.77 -10.10
CA ASN A 105 18.72 20.99 -10.19
C ASN A 105 20.22 20.67 -10.42
N TYR A 106 21.08 21.68 -10.29
CA TYR A 106 22.53 21.58 -10.54
C TYR A 106 23.28 20.70 -9.53
N GLU A 107 22.68 20.38 -8.38
CA GLU A 107 23.27 19.57 -7.31
C GLU A 107 23.30 18.08 -7.65
N THR A 108 22.52 17.67 -8.65
CA THR A 108 22.35 16.28 -9.05
C THR A 108 22.90 16.04 -10.45
N THR A 109 23.68 14.96 -10.60
CA THR A 109 24.14 14.47 -11.92
C THR A 109 23.28 13.35 -12.48
N GLU A 110 22.66 12.57 -11.60
CA GLU A 110 21.87 11.39 -11.95
C GLU A 110 20.80 11.16 -10.89
N ALA A 111 19.58 10.79 -11.31
CA ALA A 111 18.48 10.44 -10.42
C ALA A 111 17.90 9.09 -10.85
N GLN A 112 17.67 8.19 -9.89
CA GLN A 112 17.15 6.86 -10.16
C GLN A 112 16.12 6.44 -9.11
N TRP A 113 15.01 5.89 -9.58
CA TRP A 113 14.07 5.12 -8.75
C TRP A 113 14.58 3.69 -8.65
N VAL A 114 14.92 3.25 -7.45
CA VAL A 114 15.49 1.92 -7.20
C VAL A 114 14.99 1.33 -5.89
N PRO A 115 15.07 0.01 -5.69
CA PRO A 115 14.85 -0.56 -4.37
C PRO A 115 15.78 0.10 -3.34
N PRO A 116 15.29 0.45 -2.14
CA PRO A 116 16.09 1.09 -1.11
C PRO A 116 17.27 0.24 -0.63
N THR A 117 17.27 -1.07 -0.89
CA THR A 117 18.42 -1.95 -0.61
C THR A 117 19.66 -1.57 -1.41
N GLU A 118 19.52 -0.83 -2.52
CA GLU A 118 20.64 -0.25 -3.26
C GLU A 118 21.45 0.77 -2.44
N ILE A 119 20.86 1.38 -1.41
CA ILE A 119 21.58 2.26 -0.47
C ILE A 119 22.72 1.49 0.21
N ILE A 120 22.55 0.20 0.48
CA ILE A 120 23.57 -0.65 1.14
C ILE A 120 24.73 -0.95 0.18
N ARG A 121 24.46 -1.00 -1.13
CA ARG A 121 25.37 -1.46 -2.19
C ARG A 121 26.13 -0.34 -2.89
N ARG A 122 25.70 0.90 -2.70
CA ARG A 122 26.26 2.09 -3.35
C ARG A 122 27.13 2.87 -2.39
N GLU A 123 28.02 3.68 -2.95
CA GLU A 123 28.73 4.70 -2.16
C GLU A 123 27.76 5.85 -1.88
N THR A 124 27.33 6.00 -0.63
CA THR A 124 26.33 6.98 -0.20
C THR A 124 26.90 8.03 0.72
N VAL A 125 26.14 9.12 0.91
CA VAL A 125 26.37 10.04 2.04
C VAL A 125 26.33 9.28 3.39
N PRO A 126 27.02 9.78 4.43
CA PRO A 126 27.09 9.10 5.72
C PRO A 126 25.72 8.74 6.30
N GLU A 127 25.60 7.53 6.85
CA GLU A 127 24.41 7.05 7.57
C GLU A 127 23.08 7.11 6.77
N LEU A 128 23.14 7.07 5.43
CA LEU A 128 21.94 7.09 4.59
C LEU A 128 21.04 5.87 4.85
N TRP A 129 21.60 4.65 4.90
CA TRP A 129 20.83 3.46 5.23
C TRP A 129 20.25 3.56 6.64
N THR A 130 21.03 4.01 7.62
CA THR A 130 20.55 4.19 9.00
C THR A 130 19.39 5.18 9.06
N SER A 131 19.36 6.20 8.20
CA SER A 131 18.23 7.12 8.07
C SER A 131 16.98 6.42 7.50
N TYR A 132 17.14 5.62 6.45
CA TYR A 132 16.06 4.85 5.83
C TYR A 132 15.51 3.74 6.74
N ASP A 133 16.37 2.99 7.43
CA ASP A 133 16.03 1.86 8.31
C ASP A 133 15.10 2.28 9.46
N ARG A 134 15.17 3.56 9.88
CA ARG A 134 14.24 4.14 10.87
C ARG A 134 12.84 4.45 10.32
N LEU A 135 12.70 4.51 9.00
CA LEU A 135 11.48 4.90 8.30
C LEU A 135 10.79 3.73 7.63
N ARG A 136 11.54 2.72 7.19
CA ARG A 136 11.02 1.61 6.38
C ARG A 136 9.89 0.84 7.06
N PRO A 137 9.09 0.08 6.28
CA PRO A 137 8.09 -0.81 6.86
C PRO A 137 8.70 -1.83 7.83
N THR A 138 7.99 -2.06 8.93
CA THR A 138 8.23 -3.14 9.89
C THR A 138 6.98 -4.01 10.04
N VAL A 139 7.14 -5.20 10.60
CA VAL A 139 6.01 -6.08 10.97
C VAL A 139 4.95 -5.32 11.78
N GLU A 140 5.37 -4.56 12.80
CA GLU A 140 4.48 -3.77 13.66
C GLU A 140 3.70 -2.74 12.82
N THR A 141 4.39 -2.01 11.95
CA THR A 141 3.74 -0.98 11.14
C THR A 141 2.75 -1.57 10.14
N VAL A 142 2.99 -2.78 9.61
CA VAL A 142 2.02 -3.49 8.77
C VAL A 142 0.83 -3.98 9.61
N ALA A 143 1.09 -4.48 10.82
CA ALA A 143 0.07 -5.01 11.71
C ALA A 143 -0.88 -3.94 12.25
N ASP A 144 -0.37 -2.73 12.51
CA ASP A 144 -1.11 -1.63 13.14
C ASP A 144 -1.74 -0.66 12.14
N ASP A 145 -1.40 -0.74 10.86
CA ASP A 145 -1.98 0.13 9.85
C ASP A 145 -3.48 -0.18 9.65
N ARG A 146 -4.30 0.84 9.88
CA ARG A 146 -5.76 0.81 9.74
C ARG A 146 -6.27 1.81 8.71
N ASP A 147 -5.35 2.54 8.08
CA ASP A 147 -5.62 3.64 7.16
C ASP A 147 -5.39 3.20 5.71
N HIS A 148 -4.59 2.18 5.46
CA HIS A 148 -4.32 1.72 4.11
C HIS A 148 -5.05 0.42 3.76
N GLY A 149 -5.29 0.25 2.46
CA GLY A 149 -5.92 -0.94 1.88
C GLY A 149 -4.99 -2.15 1.83
N SER A 150 -5.57 -3.32 1.62
CA SER A 150 -4.87 -4.61 1.64
C SER A 150 -3.75 -4.75 0.60
N SER A 151 -3.89 -4.19 -0.61
CA SER A 151 -2.83 -4.22 -1.63
C SER A 151 -1.58 -3.43 -1.21
N TYR A 152 -1.77 -2.24 -0.61
CA TYR A 152 -0.66 -1.41 -0.11
C TYR A 152 0.10 -2.12 1.00
N LEU A 153 -0.60 -2.68 1.99
CA LEU A 153 0.01 -3.37 3.12
C LEU A 153 0.74 -4.64 2.71
N ALA A 154 0.26 -5.35 1.69
CA ALA A 154 0.96 -6.50 1.16
C ALA A 154 2.30 -6.11 0.52
N VAL A 155 2.39 -5.00 -0.22
CA VAL A 155 3.67 -4.49 -0.75
C VAL A 155 4.61 -4.08 0.40
N ARG A 156 4.10 -3.39 1.43
CA ARG A 156 4.91 -3.01 2.61
C ARG A 156 5.47 -4.23 3.35
N ALA A 157 4.71 -5.31 3.45
CA ALA A 157 5.19 -6.57 4.04
C ALA A 157 6.32 -7.18 3.22
N LEU A 158 6.24 -7.13 1.88
CA LEU A 158 7.28 -7.61 0.99
C LEU A 158 8.54 -6.75 1.03
N GLU A 159 8.41 -5.43 1.12
CA GLU A 159 9.56 -4.53 1.34
C GLU A 159 10.27 -4.87 2.64
N HIS A 160 9.53 -5.08 3.74
CA HIS A 160 10.16 -5.48 5.00
C HIS A 160 10.95 -6.78 4.84
N LEU A 161 10.36 -7.80 4.20
CA LEU A 161 11.02 -9.09 3.97
C LEU A 161 12.24 -8.97 3.04
N ARG A 162 12.14 -8.19 1.96
CA ARG A 162 13.24 -7.87 1.04
C ARG A 162 14.38 -7.19 1.76
N ASP A 163 14.08 -6.18 2.58
CA ASP A 163 15.09 -5.36 3.27
C ASP A 163 15.82 -6.18 4.34
N GLU A 164 15.11 -7.03 5.10
CA GLU A 164 15.75 -8.00 6.02
C GLU A 164 16.65 -8.98 5.28
N ALA A 165 16.21 -9.46 4.11
CA ALA A 165 16.98 -10.39 3.30
C ALA A 165 18.27 -9.73 2.75
N ALA A 166 18.18 -8.49 2.26
CA ALA A 166 19.33 -7.72 1.81
C ALA A 166 20.36 -7.47 2.93
N LEU A 167 19.89 -7.21 4.16
CA LEU A 167 20.76 -7.12 5.34
C LEU A 167 21.43 -8.47 5.68
N GLY A 168 20.74 -9.58 5.44
CA GLY A 168 21.33 -10.92 5.47
C GLY A 168 22.45 -11.10 4.46
N VAL A 169 22.22 -10.72 3.20
CA VAL A 169 23.21 -10.82 2.10
C VAL A 169 24.44 -9.95 2.36
N GLU A 170 24.25 -8.66 2.59
CA GLU A 170 25.35 -7.68 2.59
C GLU A 170 26.08 -7.59 3.93
N CYS A 171 25.35 -7.80 5.03
CA CYS A 171 25.87 -7.59 6.39
C CYS A 171 25.96 -8.87 7.23
N GLY A 172 25.46 -10.01 6.75
CA GLY A 172 25.36 -11.25 7.54
C GLY A 172 24.49 -11.08 8.79
N ARG A 173 23.53 -10.16 8.75
CA ARG A 173 22.70 -9.78 9.92
C ARG A 173 21.48 -10.67 10.11
N THR A 174 21.05 -11.35 9.06
CA THR A 174 19.81 -12.13 9.04
C THR A 174 20.03 -13.43 8.28
N GLU A 175 19.76 -14.55 8.93
CA GLU A 175 19.85 -15.90 8.33
C GLU A 175 18.47 -16.41 7.86
N TRP A 176 18.45 -17.53 7.12
CA TRP A 176 17.21 -18.14 6.61
C TRP A 176 16.15 -18.40 7.70
N ASP A 177 16.57 -18.90 8.87
CA ASP A 177 15.65 -19.20 9.98
C ASP A 177 14.99 -17.93 10.53
N GLU A 178 15.72 -16.80 10.53
CA GLU A 178 15.22 -15.50 10.98
C GLU A 178 14.28 -14.89 9.94
N LEU A 179 14.59 -14.98 8.65
CA LEU A 179 13.68 -14.58 7.56
C LEU A 179 12.39 -15.40 7.60
N THR A 180 12.50 -16.70 7.82
CA THR A 180 11.37 -17.61 8.02
C THR A 180 10.51 -17.20 9.22
N ALA A 181 11.12 -16.81 10.34
CA ALA A 181 10.40 -16.31 11.50
C ALA A 181 9.70 -14.96 11.21
N THR A 182 10.38 -14.04 10.53
CA THR A 182 9.82 -12.76 10.08
C THR A 182 8.63 -12.97 9.15
N ALA A 183 8.77 -13.84 8.15
CA ALA A 183 7.70 -14.18 7.20
C ALA A 183 6.48 -14.81 7.90
N ARG A 184 6.68 -15.68 8.89
CA ARG A 184 5.59 -16.23 9.72
C ARG A 184 4.85 -15.13 10.48
N THR A 185 5.57 -14.17 11.07
CA THR A 185 4.95 -13.04 11.77
C THR A 185 4.19 -12.12 10.81
N LEU A 186 4.75 -11.82 9.62
CA LEU A 186 4.08 -11.01 8.59
C LEU A 186 2.76 -11.63 8.10
N ARG A 187 2.72 -12.96 7.94
CA ARG A 187 1.49 -13.69 7.54
C ARG A 187 0.34 -13.49 8.53
N GLU A 188 0.65 -13.28 9.81
CA GLU A 188 -0.32 -13.11 10.89
C GLU A 188 -0.62 -11.64 11.20
N ALA A 189 0.12 -10.68 10.61
CA ALA A 189 -0.01 -9.26 10.89
C ALA A 189 -1.41 -8.69 10.56
N ARG A 190 -2.06 -9.18 9.50
CA ARG A 190 -3.39 -8.73 9.06
C ARG A 190 -4.28 -9.92 8.64
N PRO A 191 -4.83 -10.71 9.60
CA PRO A 191 -5.58 -11.95 9.29
C PRO A 191 -6.86 -11.74 8.46
N SER A 192 -7.43 -10.55 8.49
CA SER A 192 -8.55 -10.12 7.64
C SER A 192 -8.15 -9.96 6.17
N MET A 193 -6.89 -9.59 5.90
CA MET A 193 -6.33 -9.27 4.57
C MET A 193 -5.42 -10.39 4.05
N THR A 194 -6.02 -11.42 3.46
CA THR A 194 -5.30 -12.65 3.05
C THR A 194 -4.17 -12.43 2.05
N VAL A 195 -4.20 -11.34 1.29
CA VAL A 195 -3.18 -10.98 0.29
C VAL A 195 -1.79 -10.79 0.91
N VAL A 196 -1.71 -10.28 2.14
CA VAL A 196 -0.44 -10.15 2.87
C VAL A 196 0.20 -11.52 3.04
N ALA A 197 -0.56 -12.48 3.57
CA ALA A 197 -0.08 -13.84 3.78
C ALA A 197 0.22 -14.55 2.45
N ASN A 198 -0.63 -14.42 1.44
CA ASN A 198 -0.47 -15.11 0.16
C ASN A 198 0.78 -14.64 -0.60
N ARG A 199 1.07 -13.34 -0.63
CA ARG A 199 2.26 -12.81 -1.30
C ARG A 199 3.53 -13.17 -0.53
N VAL A 200 3.53 -13.08 0.80
CA VAL A 200 4.66 -13.57 1.63
C VAL A 200 4.89 -15.07 1.43
N ASN A 201 3.83 -15.87 1.40
CA ASN A 201 3.93 -17.30 1.12
C ASN A 201 4.56 -17.59 -0.23
N ARG A 202 4.24 -16.80 -1.26
CA ARG A 202 4.81 -16.99 -2.59
C ARG A 202 6.31 -16.70 -2.61
N VAL A 203 6.76 -15.64 -1.93
CA VAL A 203 8.20 -15.36 -1.79
C VAL A 203 8.93 -16.51 -1.12
N MET A 204 8.39 -16.99 0.02
CA MET A 204 9.03 -18.06 0.78
C MET A 204 9.00 -19.40 0.05
N ASP A 205 7.89 -19.75 -0.61
CA ASP A 205 7.77 -20.96 -1.45
C ASP A 205 8.77 -20.94 -2.61
N ALA A 206 8.92 -19.79 -3.30
CA ALA A 206 9.83 -19.63 -4.42
C ALA A 206 11.32 -19.66 -4.03
N SER A 207 11.64 -19.39 -2.76
CA SER A 207 13.01 -19.37 -2.24
C SER A 207 13.35 -20.58 -1.36
N ASN A 208 12.40 -21.51 -1.18
CA ASN A 208 12.51 -22.60 -0.22
C ASN A 208 13.57 -23.64 -0.59
N ASP A 209 13.81 -23.87 -1.88
CA ASP A 209 14.78 -24.87 -2.35
C ASP A 209 16.23 -24.41 -2.09
N GLU A 210 16.54 -23.13 -2.33
CA GLU A 210 17.85 -22.54 -2.05
C GLU A 210 18.03 -22.21 -0.56
N ALA A 211 16.97 -21.79 0.12
CA ALA A 211 16.95 -21.42 1.53
C ALA A 211 18.04 -20.40 1.91
N THR A 212 18.19 -19.33 1.12
CA THR A 212 19.19 -18.27 1.34
C THR A 212 18.56 -16.86 1.38
N PRO A 213 19.18 -15.89 2.08
CA PRO A 213 18.76 -14.49 2.01
C PRO A 213 18.73 -13.93 0.59
N GLU A 214 19.69 -14.30 -0.26
CA GLU A 214 19.74 -13.85 -1.67
C GLU A 214 18.51 -14.31 -2.47
N ALA A 215 18.10 -15.57 -2.30
CA ALA A 215 16.90 -16.11 -2.93
C ALA A 215 15.62 -15.40 -2.44
N VAL A 216 15.54 -15.08 -1.14
CA VAL A 216 14.39 -14.33 -0.57
C VAL A 216 14.35 -12.91 -1.12
N GLU A 217 15.48 -12.21 -1.16
CA GLU A 217 15.52 -10.83 -1.69
C GLU A 217 15.11 -10.80 -3.17
N GLN A 218 15.63 -11.72 -3.99
CA GLN A 218 15.25 -11.81 -5.40
C GLN A 218 13.75 -12.10 -5.55
N ALA A 219 13.24 -13.12 -4.85
CA ALA A 219 11.83 -13.50 -4.92
C ALA A 219 10.90 -12.38 -4.42
N ALA A 220 11.32 -11.60 -3.42
CA ALA A 220 10.57 -10.46 -2.91
C ALA A 220 10.50 -9.31 -3.92
N ASN A 221 11.61 -8.97 -4.60
CA ASN A 221 11.59 -7.99 -5.68
C ASN A 221 10.66 -8.43 -6.83
N GLU A 222 10.78 -9.67 -7.28
CA GLU A 222 9.90 -10.22 -8.33
C GLU A 222 8.42 -10.26 -7.90
N GLU A 223 8.14 -10.50 -6.61
CA GLU A 223 6.79 -10.44 -6.06
C GLU A 223 6.23 -9.03 -6.04
N ILE A 224 7.02 -8.04 -5.63
CA ILE A 224 6.63 -6.64 -5.62
C ILE A 224 6.23 -6.19 -7.03
N ASP A 225 7.07 -6.46 -8.03
CA ASP A 225 6.79 -6.09 -9.43
C ASP A 225 5.51 -6.76 -9.93
N ARG A 226 5.36 -8.06 -9.65
CA ARG A 226 4.18 -8.83 -10.05
C ARG A 226 2.91 -8.32 -9.37
N ALA A 227 3.00 -7.98 -8.08
CA ALA A 227 1.92 -7.45 -7.28
C ALA A 227 1.39 -6.14 -7.86
N LEU A 228 2.28 -5.18 -8.12
CA LEU A 228 1.93 -3.88 -8.69
C LEU A 228 1.32 -4.05 -10.08
N ALA A 229 1.95 -4.86 -10.95
CA ALA A 229 1.43 -5.12 -12.28
C ALA A 229 0.09 -5.87 -12.28
N ALA A 230 -0.17 -6.73 -11.28
CA ALA A 230 -1.47 -7.39 -11.13
C ALA A 230 -2.56 -6.39 -10.69
N ASP A 231 -2.25 -5.50 -9.75
CA ASP A 231 -3.17 -4.45 -9.32
C ASP A 231 -3.51 -3.51 -10.50
N GLU A 232 -2.52 -3.11 -11.32
CA GLU A 232 -2.73 -2.29 -12.53
C GLU A 232 -3.57 -3.02 -13.61
N ARG A 233 -3.21 -4.27 -13.96
CA ARG A 233 -3.98 -5.04 -14.97
C ARG A 233 -5.41 -5.33 -14.54
N SER A 234 -5.63 -5.55 -13.25
CA SER A 234 -6.99 -5.75 -12.70
C SER A 234 -7.81 -4.46 -12.80
N ALA A 235 -7.19 -3.30 -12.50
CA ALA A 235 -7.82 -2.01 -12.67
C ALA A 235 -8.22 -1.74 -14.12
N GLY A 236 -7.30 -1.90 -15.07
CA GLY A 236 -7.60 -1.74 -16.50
C GLY A 236 -8.67 -2.72 -17.00
N SER A 237 -8.64 -3.98 -16.55
CA SER A 237 -9.69 -4.96 -16.86
C SER A 237 -11.05 -4.54 -16.32
N ALA A 238 -11.11 -3.90 -15.15
CA ALA A 238 -12.36 -3.38 -14.61
C ALA A 238 -12.82 -2.13 -15.39
N ALA A 239 -11.90 -1.21 -15.71
CA ALA A 239 -12.16 0.00 -16.46
C ALA A 239 -12.87 -0.26 -17.80
N ASP A 240 -12.43 -1.28 -18.55
CA ASP A 240 -13.04 -1.72 -19.81
C ASP A 240 -14.53 -2.11 -19.71
N ARG A 241 -15.05 -2.31 -18.50
CA ARG A 241 -16.45 -2.70 -18.23
C ARG A 241 -17.29 -1.55 -17.67
N LEU A 242 -16.69 -0.42 -17.32
CA LEU A 242 -17.40 0.63 -16.61
C LEU A 242 -18.20 1.52 -17.57
N PRO A 243 -19.47 1.83 -17.23
CA PRO A 243 -20.26 2.84 -17.92
C PRO A 243 -19.91 4.26 -17.44
N ASP A 244 -20.58 5.27 -18.00
CA ASP A 244 -20.37 6.68 -17.67
C ASP A 244 -20.85 7.07 -16.25
N ARG A 245 -21.70 6.25 -15.61
CA ARG A 245 -22.32 6.54 -14.31
C ARG A 245 -22.05 5.39 -13.35
N VAL A 246 -21.06 5.58 -12.49
CA VAL A 246 -20.58 4.52 -11.59
C VAL A 246 -20.83 4.91 -10.14
N ALA A 247 -21.10 3.93 -9.29
CA ALA A 247 -21.07 4.10 -7.85
C ALA A 247 -20.00 3.23 -7.21
N THR A 248 -19.51 3.66 -6.05
CA THR A 248 -18.57 2.89 -5.23
C THR A 248 -18.73 3.21 -3.75
N LEU A 249 -18.01 2.48 -2.91
CA LEU A 249 -17.93 2.67 -1.47
C LEU A 249 -16.55 2.27 -0.96
N SER A 250 -16.25 2.72 0.25
CA SER A 250 -14.97 2.53 0.93
C SER A 250 -13.81 3.20 0.15
N ARG A 251 -12.60 2.70 0.35
CA ARG A 251 -11.38 3.15 -0.29
C ARG A 251 -10.59 1.93 -0.76
N SER A 252 -10.51 1.77 -2.07
CA SER A 252 -9.71 0.74 -2.72
C SER A 252 -8.85 1.37 -3.80
N GLY A 253 -7.53 1.22 -3.71
CA GLY A 253 -6.60 1.74 -4.71
C GLY A 253 -6.93 1.22 -6.11
N THR A 254 -7.18 -0.08 -6.25
CA THR A 254 -7.55 -0.70 -7.54
C THR A 254 -8.86 -0.16 -8.11
N VAL A 255 -9.84 0.18 -7.27
CA VAL A 255 -11.10 0.81 -7.71
C VAL A 255 -10.84 2.23 -8.19
N LEU A 256 -10.05 3.01 -7.45
CA LEU A 256 -9.70 4.38 -7.81
C LEU A 256 -8.93 4.43 -9.13
N THR A 257 -7.96 3.53 -9.33
CA THR A 257 -7.25 3.38 -10.60
C THR A 257 -8.22 3.01 -11.73
N ALA A 258 -9.11 2.02 -11.53
CA ALA A 258 -10.08 1.63 -12.56
C ALA A 258 -11.02 2.78 -12.95
N LEU A 259 -11.46 3.60 -11.99
CA LEU A 259 -12.29 4.78 -12.23
C LEU A 259 -11.51 5.89 -12.95
N ALA A 260 -10.24 6.10 -12.59
CA ALA A 260 -9.38 7.06 -13.27
C ALA A 260 -9.11 6.64 -14.72
N ASP A 261 -8.87 5.36 -14.97
CA ASP A 261 -8.63 4.81 -16.30
C ASP A 261 -9.89 4.81 -17.18
N ALA A 262 -11.07 4.59 -16.59
CA ALA A 262 -12.34 4.58 -17.32
C ALA A 262 -12.88 5.98 -17.63
N GLU A 263 -12.46 7.01 -16.87
CA GLU A 263 -12.93 8.39 -16.97
C GLU A 263 -14.48 8.53 -17.07
N PRO A 264 -15.26 7.97 -16.12
CA PRO A 264 -16.71 8.09 -16.16
C PRO A 264 -17.16 9.55 -16.00
N GLU A 265 -18.32 9.91 -16.55
CA GLU A 265 -18.87 11.26 -16.39
C GLU A 265 -19.32 11.55 -14.94
N PHE A 266 -19.75 10.53 -14.20
CA PHE A 266 -20.30 10.67 -12.85
C PHE A 266 -19.88 9.52 -11.92
N VAL A 267 -19.48 9.88 -10.69
CA VAL A 267 -19.18 8.91 -9.62
C VAL A 267 -19.93 9.23 -8.33
N LEU A 268 -20.77 8.29 -7.88
CA LEU A 268 -21.41 8.33 -6.55
C LEU A 268 -20.58 7.53 -5.53
N VAL A 269 -20.23 8.14 -4.41
CA VAL A 269 -19.41 7.50 -3.36
C VAL A 269 -20.17 7.48 -2.03
N ALA A 270 -20.32 6.29 -1.43
CA ALA A 270 -20.79 6.19 -0.05
C ALA A 270 -19.69 6.60 0.94
N GLU A 271 -19.99 7.45 1.92
CA GLU A 271 -18.98 7.94 2.87
C GLU A 271 -18.31 6.80 3.65
N SER A 272 -19.00 5.67 3.87
CA SER A 272 -18.47 4.44 4.48
C SER A 272 -18.14 4.57 5.97
N ARG A 273 -19.18 4.70 6.78
CA ARG A 273 -19.07 4.75 8.24
C ARG A 273 -18.48 3.45 8.82
N PRO A 274 -17.88 3.54 10.03
CA PRO A 274 -17.68 4.76 10.82
C PRO A 274 -16.47 5.59 10.39
N ALA A 275 -15.49 4.99 9.69
CA ALA A 275 -14.21 5.61 9.37
C ALA A 275 -14.29 6.72 8.31
N ARG A 276 -15.37 6.78 7.54
CA ARG A 276 -15.61 7.79 6.48
C ARG A 276 -14.57 7.75 5.35
N GLU A 277 -13.99 6.58 5.09
CA GLU A 277 -12.91 6.40 4.11
C GLU A 277 -13.34 6.71 2.67
N GLY A 278 -14.65 6.63 2.36
CA GLY A 278 -15.20 7.01 1.06
C GLY A 278 -15.13 8.52 0.79
N VAL A 279 -15.05 9.37 1.83
CA VAL A 279 -14.83 10.82 1.65
C VAL A 279 -13.45 11.06 1.04
N ALA A 280 -12.41 10.45 1.60
CA ALA A 280 -11.05 10.56 1.07
C ALA A 280 -10.94 9.98 -0.35
N ALA A 281 -11.66 8.89 -0.65
CA ALA A 281 -11.75 8.33 -2.00
C ALA A 281 -12.39 9.33 -2.98
N ALA A 282 -13.49 9.99 -2.58
CA ALA A 282 -14.17 11.00 -3.40
C ALA A 282 -13.30 12.24 -3.63
N GLU A 283 -12.61 12.74 -2.61
CA GLU A 283 -11.67 13.88 -2.73
C GLU A 283 -10.54 13.57 -3.70
N ARG A 284 -10.00 12.34 -3.64
CA ARG A 284 -8.97 11.88 -4.57
C ARG A 284 -9.49 11.82 -6.00
N LEU A 285 -10.65 11.21 -6.24
CA LEU A 285 -11.25 11.15 -7.59
C LEU A 285 -11.51 12.53 -8.17
N ALA A 286 -12.03 13.46 -7.36
CA ALA A 286 -12.28 14.83 -7.79
C ALA A 286 -11.00 15.62 -8.12
N GLY A 287 -9.86 15.23 -7.54
CA GLY A 287 -8.55 15.80 -7.85
C GLY A 287 -7.84 15.15 -9.03
N GLU A 288 -8.14 13.88 -9.33
CA GLU A 288 -7.45 13.07 -10.34
C GLU A 288 -8.24 12.91 -11.65
N THR A 289 -9.55 13.19 -11.65
CA THR A 289 -10.44 12.96 -12.79
C THR A 289 -11.34 14.15 -13.08
N ALA A 290 -11.95 14.17 -14.26
CA ALA A 290 -12.95 15.18 -14.64
C ALA A 290 -14.39 14.81 -14.20
N ALA A 291 -14.58 13.65 -13.57
CA ALA A 291 -15.89 13.12 -13.23
C ALA A 291 -16.63 14.02 -12.23
N GLU A 292 -17.93 14.22 -12.42
CA GLU A 292 -18.78 14.77 -11.36
C GLU A 292 -18.84 13.78 -10.20
N THR A 293 -18.09 14.07 -9.13
CA THR A 293 -17.99 13.20 -7.96
C THR A 293 -18.89 13.68 -6.83
N VAL A 294 -19.80 12.82 -6.38
CA VAL A 294 -20.75 13.11 -5.29
C VAL A 294 -20.55 12.11 -4.16
N VAL A 295 -20.27 12.61 -2.95
CA VAL A 295 -20.26 11.78 -1.73
C VAL A 295 -21.59 11.88 -0.98
N THR A 296 -22.07 10.76 -0.45
CA THR A 296 -23.33 10.70 0.31
C THR A 296 -23.21 9.83 1.55
N THR A 297 -24.18 9.95 2.47
CA THR A 297 -24.29 9.05 3.63
C THR A 297 -24.66 7.64 3.18
N ASP A 298 -24.22 6.63 3.93
CA ASP A 298 -24.52 5.22 3.61
C ASP A 298 -26.03 4.93 3.53
N ALA A 299 -26.84 5.64 4.33
CA ALA A 299 -28.31 5.49 4.34
C ALA A 299 -29.01 6.12 3.13
N ALA A 300 -28.43 7.18 2.56
CA ALA A 300 -28.97 7.85 1.37
C ALA A 300 -28.44 7.24 0.05
N PHE A 301 -27.45 6.35 0.13
CA PHE A 301 -26.80 5.76 -1.03
C PHE A 301 -27.79 5.08 -1.98
N GLY A 302 -28.73 4.29 -1.43
CA GLY A 302 -29.75 3.61 -2.23
C GLY A 302 -30.69 4.55 -2.99
N GLU A 303 -31.14 5.63 -2.36
CA GLU A 303 -32.00 6.63 -3.01
C GLU A 303 -31.24 7.31 -4.16
N LEU A 304 -29.97 7.67 -3.93
CA LEU A 304 -29.16 8.35 -4.93
C LEU A 304 -28.71 7.44 -6.08
N LEU A 305 -28.56 6.12 -5.86
CA LEU A 305 -28.35 5.17 -6.96
C LEU A 305 -29.49 5.29 -7.99
N ALA A 306 -30.74 5.32 -7.52
CA ALA A 306 -31.92 5.46 -8.38
C ALA A 306 -32.07 6.88 -8.95
N GLU A 307 -31.99 7.92 -8.11
CA GLU A 307 -32.17 9.31 -8.56
C GLU A 307 -31.10 9.78 -9.56
N ARG A 308 -29.88 9.23 -9.45
CA ARG A 308 -28.77 9.57 -10.34
C ARG A 308 -28.62 8.57 -11.47
N GLU A 309 -29.54 7.62 -11.64
CA GLU A 309 -29.52 6.66 -12.74
C GLU A 309 -28.12 6.01 -12.86
N VAL A 310 -27.60 5.47 -11.77
CA VAL A 310 -26.29 4.81 -11.76
C VAL A 310 -26.40 3.49 -12.53
N ASP A 311 -25.47 3.26 -13.45
CA ASP A 311 -25.48 2.10 -14.36
C ASP A 311 -24.62 0.94 -13.82
N ALA A 312 -23.60 1.23 -12.99
CA ALA A 312 -22.78 0.19 -12.37
C ALA A 312 -22.35 0.52 -10.93
N LEU A 313 -22.26 -0.50 -10.09
CA LEU A 313 -21.59 -0.47 -8.79
C LEU A 313 -20.25 -1.20 -8.91
N LEU A 314 -19.14 -0.48 -8.72
CA LEU A 314 -17.80 -1.06 -8.64
C LEU A 314 -17.32 -1.07 -7.19
N VAL A 315 -16.93 -2.23 -6.67
CA VAL A 315 -16.33 -2.37 -5.33
C VAL A 315 -15.00 -3.12 -5.37
N GLY A 316 -14.17 -2.88 -4.36
CA GLY A 316 -12.99 -3.70 -4.12
C GLY A 316 -13.31 -5.01 -3.38
N ALA A 317 -12.25 -5.73 -3.05
CA ALA A 317 -12.31 -6.84 -2.10
C ALA A 317 -11.06 -6.85 -1.21
N ASP A 318 -11.21 -7.31 0.03
CA ASP A 318 -10.11 -7.65 0.94
C ASP A 318 -9.80 -9.15 0.92
N ALA A 319 -10.82 -9.96 0.65
CA ALA A 319 -10.65 -11.36 0.33
C ALA A 319 -11.78 -11.92 -0.54
N VAL A 320 -11.49 -12.96 -1.31
CA VAL A 320 -12.50 -13.84 -1.93
C VAL A 320 -12.38 -15.21 -1.29
N LEU A 321 -13.46 -15.70 -0.68
CA LEU A 321 -13.48 -16.99 -0.01
C LEU A 321 -13.57 -18.13 -1.04
N PRO A 322 -13.07 -19.35 -0.73
CA PRO A 322 -13.19 -20.52 -1.61
C PRO A 322 -14.64 -20.89 -1.99
N ASP A 323 -15.61 -20.48 -1.18
CA ASP A 323 -17.05 -20.67 -1.44
C ASP A 323 -17.67 -19.58 -2.33
N GLY A 324 -16.86 -18.64 -2.83
CA GLY A 324 -17.27 -17.55 -3.72
C GLY A 324 -17.77 -16.29 -3.01
N ARG A 325 -17.86 -16.27 -1.68
CA ARG A 325 -18.21 -15.02 -0.97
C ARG A 325 -17.08 -13.99 -1.08
N VAL A 326 -17.45 -12.76 -1.37
CA VAL A 326 -16.54 -11.61 -1.40
C VAL A 326 -16.58 -10.91 -0.05
N VAL A 327 -15.43 -10.82 0.60
CA VAL A 327 -15.21 -10.06 1.83
C VAL A 327 -14.73 -8.67 1.47
N ASN A 328 -15.48 -7.66 1.88
CA ASN A 328 -15.18 -6.25 1.67
C ASN A 328 -15.77 -5.43 2.82
N LYS A 329 -15.54 -4.12 2.82
CA LYS A 329 -16.14 -3.16 3.77
C LYS A 329 -17.63 -3.42 4.00
N VAL A 330 -18.05 -3.41 5.26
CA VAL A 330 -19.48 -3.47 5.62
C VAL A 330 -20.28 -2.39 4.90
N GLY A 331 -21.51 -2.70 4.51
CA GLY A 331 -22.29 -1.88 3.58
C GLY A 331 -22.29 -2.41 2.16
N THR A 332 -21.22 -3.09 1.72
CA THR A 332 -21.16 -3.73 0.38
C THR A 332 -22.36 -4.60 0.07
N ARG A 333 -22.76 -5.47 1.01
CA ARG A 333 -23.90 -6.37 0.81
C ARG A 333 -25.23 -5.63 0.58
N GLY A 334 -25.41 -4.49 1.25
CA GLY A 334 -26.58 -3.63 1.10
C GLY A 334 -26.54 -2.87 -0.21
N ALA A 335 -25.40 -2.26 -0.53
CA ALA A 335 -25.17 -1.55 -1.79
C ALA A 335 -25.45 -2.43 -3.01
N VAL A 336 -24.89 -3.64 -3.06
CA VAL A 336 -25.13 -4.59 -4.16
C VAL A 336 -26.59 -4.98 -4.27
N ALA A 337 -27.28 -5.19 -3.14
CA ALA A 337 -28.69 -5.58 -3.16
C ALA A 337 -29.58 -4.47 -3.73
N VAL A 338 -29.28 -3.21 -3.44
CA VAL A 338 -30.04 -2.07 -3.98
C VAL A 338 -29.65 -1.78 -5.42
N ALA A 339 -28.35 -1.71 -5.74
CA ALA A 339 -27.86 -1.48 -7.10
C ALA A 339 -28.45 -2.51 -8.10
N ALA A 340 -28.40 -3.80 -7.77
CA ALA A 340 -28.99 -4.84 -8.61
C ALA A 340 -30.52 -4.72 -8.73
N ALA A 341 -31.22 -4.23 -7.69
CA ALA A 341 -32.67 -4.01 -7.75
C ALA A 341 -33.06 -2.83 -8.66
N GLU A 342 -32.20 -1.81 -8.75
CA GLU A 342 -32.33 -0.68 -9.67
C GLU A 342 -31.83 -0.99 -11.09
N GLY A 343 -31.28 -2.18 -11.31
CA GLY A 343 -30.81 -2.64 -12.62
C GLY A 343 -29.38 -2.25 -12.98
N ALA A 344 -28.59 -1.78 -12.00
CA ALA A 344 -27.17 -1.50 -12.18
C ALA A 344 -26.33 -2.78 -12.12
N ASP A 345 -25.34 -2.89 -12.99
CA ASP A 345 -24.38 -4.00 -12.97
C ASP A 345 -23.49 -3.91 -11.72
N CYS A 346 -23.25 -5.03 -11.04
CA CYS A 346 -22.47 -5.09 -9.82
C CYS A 346 -21.14 -5.81 -10.05
N TYR A 347 -20.04 -5.07 -10.05
CA TYR A 347 -18.69 -5.57 -10.30
C TYR A 347 -17.82 -5.55 -9.05
N VAL A 348 -16.97 -6.56 -8.91
CA VAL A 348 -15.84 -6.57 -7.97
C VAL A 348 -14.55 -6.46 -8.76
N VAL A 349 -13.65 -5.58 -8.37
CA VAL A 349 -12.26 -5.57 -8.86
C VAL A 349 -11.31 -6.01 -7.75
N THR A 350 -10.51 -7.03 -8.02
CA THR A 350 -9.59 -7.66 -7.06
C THR A 350 -8.42 -8.31 -7.76
N THR A 351 -7.44 -8.82 -7.02
CA THR A 351 -6.38 -9.68 -7.58
C THR A 351 -6.56 -11.13 -7.15
N ARG A 352 -5.97 -12.08 -7.89
CA ARG A 352 -6.00 -13.51 -7.49
C ARG A 352 -5.29 -13.78 -6.18
N ASP A 353 -4.36 -12.92 -5.78
CA ASP A 353 -3.70 -12.99 -4.48
C ASP A 353 -4.64 -12.71 -3.29
N LYS A 354 -5.83 -12.12 -3.54
CA LYS A 354 -6.85 -11.92 -2.51
C LYS A 354 -7.78 -13.13 -2.33
N VAL A 355 -7.61 -14.20 -3.11
CA VAL A 355 -8.33 -15.46 -2.88
C VAL A 355 -7.78 -16.14 -1.64
N ARG A 356 -8.64 -16.47 -0.67
CA ARG A 356 -8.20 -17.18 0.54
C ARG A 356 -7.75 -18.61 0.20
N PRO A 357 -6.70 -19.12 0.87
CA PRO A 357 -6.29 -20.52 0.75
C PRO A 357 -7.44 -21.49 1.07
N ALA A 358 -7.46 -22.64 0.38
CA ALA A 358 -8.42 -23.71 0.65
C ALA A 358 -8.09 -24.49 1.93
N ALA A 359 -9.13 -24.91 2.66
CA ALA A 359 -8.99 -25.72 3.87
C ALA A 359 -8.49 -27.16 3.59
N ASN A 360 -8.63 -27.65 2.36
CA ASN A 360 -8.12 -28.95 1.86
C ASN A 360 -7.87 -28.88 0.34
N ASP A 361 -7.14 -29.85 -0.22
CA ASP A 361 -6.90 -29.97 -1.67
C ASP A 361 -8.17 -30.22 -2.49
N GLY A 362 -9.26 -30.64 -1.85
CA GLY A 362 -10.57 -30.80 -2.50
C GLY A 362 -11.28 -29.47 -2.80
N GLY A 363 -10.77 -28.36 -2.26
CA GLY A 363 -11.39 -27.04 -2.43
C GLY A 363 -12.73 -26.89 -1.70
N GLU A 364 -13.09 -27.84 -0.84
CA GLU A 364 -14.39 -27.88 -0.15
C GLU A 364 -14.32 -27.22 1.23
N GLY A 365 -15.30 -26.36 1.53
CA GLY A 365 -15.55 -25.78 2.84
C GLY A 365 -16.65 -24.72 2.75
N SER A 366 -17.89 -25.08 3.11
CA SER A 366 -19.04 -24.17 3.04
C SER A 366 -19.12 -23.19 4.22
N ASP A 367 -18.33 -23.41 5.28
CA ASP A 367 -18.24 -22.55 6.46
C ASP A 367 -16.81 -22.03 6.61
N VAL A 368 -16.33 -21.27 5.61
CA VAL A 368 -15.07 -20.53 5.76
C VAL A 368 -15.34 -19.33 6.67
N ALA A 369 -14.89 -19.44 7.92
CA ALA A 369 -14.84 -18.30 8.83
C ALA A 369 -13.88 -17.24 8.27
N PHE A 370 -14.26 -15.98 8.42
CA PHE A 370 -13.39 -14.84 8.14
C PHE A 370 -13.41 -13.91 9.34
N ASP A 371 -12.31 -13.19 9.53
CA ASP A 371 -12.21 -12.17 10.56
C ASP A 371 -12.94 -10.90 10.09
N ARG A 372 -13.95 -10.46 10.85
CA ARG A 372 -14.72 -9.25 10.57
C ARG A 372 -13.95 -7.98 10.94
N GLU A 373 -12.83 -8.10 11.65
CA GLU A 373 -12.06 -6.99 12.22
C GLU A 373 -12.99 -6.06 13.02
N GLU A 374 -13.47 -6.56 14.16
CA GLU A 374 -14.29 -5.77 15.08
C GLU A 374 -13.46 -4.62 15.65
N ARG A 375 -13.96 -3.39 15.47
CA ARG A 375 -13.34 -2.14 15.96
C ARG A 375 -14.03 -1.65 17.22
N ASP A 376 -13.51 -0.56 17.78
CA ASP A 376 -14.07 0.07 18.97
C ASP A 376 -15.56 0.42 18.77
N PRO A 377 -16.48 -0.17 19.55
CA PRO A 377 -17.91 0.15 19.50
C PRO A 377 -18.21 1.63 19.78
N ALA A 378 -17.33 2.35 20.48
CA ALA A 378 -17.49 3.77 20.76
C ALA A 378 -17.55 4.63 19.49
N ALA A 379 -16.95 4.17 18.38
CA ALA A 379 -17.06 4.86 17.08
C ALA A 379 -18.48 4.83 16.48
N VAL A 380 -19.34 3.92 16.97
CA VAL A 380 -20.75 3.76 16.58
C VAL A 380 -21.67 4.39 17.63
N SER A 381 -21.38 4.19 18.91
CA SER A 381 -22.16 4.75 20.02
C SER A 381 -21.25 5.17 21.18
N ASP A 382 -21.19 6.48 21.44
CA ASP A 382 -20.36 7.12 22.46
C ASP A 382 -21.18 7.74 23.61
N GLY A 383 -22.49 7.44 23.68
CA GLY A 383 -23.40 8.00 24.68
C GLY A 383 -23.38 7.27 26.02
N ASP A 384 -23.86 7.94 27.08
CA ASP A 384 -23.92 7.40 28.45
C ASP A 384 -24.98 6.30 28.67
N ALA A 385 -25.81 6.02 27.66
CA ALA A 385 -26.85 5.01 27.75
C ALA A 385 -26.27 3.60 27.54
N ASP A 386 -26.77 2.62 28.29
CA ASP A 386 -26.38 1.21 28.16
C ASP A 386 -26.95 0.59 26.87
N VAL A 387 -26.27 0.85 25.76
CA VAL A 387 -26.60 0.34 24.42
C VAL A 387 -25.42 -0.47 23.91
N ALA A 388 -25.65 -1.73 23.56
CA ALA A 388 -24.65 -2.55 22.90
C ALA A 388 -24.46 -2.08 21.45
N ALA A 389 -23.21 -1.86 21.05
CA ALA A 389 -22.82 -1.52 19.69
C ALA A 389 -21.87 -2.58 19.12
N GLU A 390 -22.07 -2.92 17.85
CA GLU A 390 -21.14 -3.74 17.05
C GLU A 390 -20.49 -2.83 16.01
N ASN A 391 -19.19 -3.04 15.75
CA ASN A 391 -18.45 -2.25 14.79
C ASN A 391 -17.55 -3.12 13.90
N PRO A 392 -18.15 -4.03 13.10
CA PRO A 392 -17.42 -4.84 12.15
C PRO A 392 -16.86 -3.97 11.01
N THR A 393 -15.58 -4.16 10.67
CA THR A 393 -15.00 -3.51 9.49
C THR A 393 -15.43 -4.22 8.21
N PHE A 394 -15.50 -5.55 8.24
CA PHE A 394 -15.74 -6.37 7.05
C PHE A 394 -17.03 -7.19 7.13
N GLY A 395 -17.65 -7.38 5.98
CA GLY A 395 -18.78 -8.26 5.76
C GLY A 395 -18.56 -9.15 4.54
N ALA A 396 -19.33 -10.24 4.44
CA ALA A 396 -19.28 -11.15 3.31
C ALA A 396 -20.56 -11.05 2.46
N THR A 397 -20.38 -10.87 1.15
CA THR A 397 -21.45 -10.85 0.15
C THR A 397 -21.33 -12.09 -0.73
N PRO A 398 -22.41 -12.87 -0.94
CA PRO A 398 -22.38 -14.00 -1.87
C PRO A 398 -21.95 -13.58 -3.27
N GLY A 399 -20.99 -14.30 -3.87
CA GLY A 399 -20.43 -13.98 -5.19
C GLY A 399 -21.48 -13.93 -6.30
N GLU A 400 -22.52 -14.76 -6.21
CA GLU A 400 -23.67 -14.79 -7.14
C GLU A 400 -24.50 -13.49 -7.18
N ARG A 401 -24.26 -12.54 -6.26
CA ARG A 401 -24.88 -11.22 -6.30
C ARG A 401 -24.13 -10.21 -7.15
N PHE A 402 -22.94 -10.56 -7.61
CA PHE A 402 -22.14 -9.74 -8.52
C PHE A 402 -22.22 -10.35 -9.91
N ASP A 403 -22.26 -9.48 -10.93
CA ASP A 403 -22.25 -9.85 -12.33
C ASP A 403 -20.86 -10.34 -12.76
N ALA A 404 -19.79 -9.79 -12.18
CA ALA A 404 -18.44 -10.31 -12.36
C ALA A 404 -17.52 -10.02 -11.18
N ILE A 405 -16.61 -10.96 -10.92
CA ILE A 405 -15.40 -10.77 -10.09
C ILE A 405 -14.22 -10.63 -11.05
N VAL A 406 -13.75 -9.41 -11.25
CA VAL A 406 -12.70 -9.04 -12.19
C VAL A 406 -11.32 -9.14 -11.53
N THR A 407 -10.40 -9.80 -12.22
CA THR A 407 -8.99 -9.99 -11.82
C THR A 407 -8.04 -9.57 -12.94
N GLU A 408 -6.74 -9.59 -12.64
CA GLU A 408 -5.65 -9.32 -13.57
C GLU A 408 -5.59 -10.29 -14.77
N ASP A 409 -6.31 -11.40 -14.70
CA ASP A 409 -6.39 -12.46 -15.72
C ASP A 409 -7.84 -12.61 -16.26
N GLY A 410 -8.71 -11.63 -16.03
CA GLY A 410 -10.11 -11.63 -16.46
C GLY A 410 -11.11 -11.99 -15.37
N VAL A 411 -12.30 -12.48 -15.75
CA VAL A 411 -13.37 -12.83 -14.80
C VAL A 411 -13.04 -14.13 -14.08
N LEU A 412 -13.04 -14.09 -12.75
CA LEU A 412 -12.77 -15.25 -11.90
C LEU A 412 -14.03 -16.11 -11.74
N GLU A 413 -14.04 -17.29 -12.37
CA GLU A 413 -15.13 -18.25 -12.28
C GLU A 413 -14.90 -19.31 -11.18
N GLY A 414 -15.95 -20.08 -10.83
CA GLY A 414 -15.94 -20.98 -9.68
C GLY A 414 -14.86 -22.08 -9.69
N ASP A 415 -14.58 -22.70 -10.83
CA ASP A 415 -13.54 -23.73 -10.93
C ASP A 415 -12.14 -23.13 -10.82
N GLU A 416 -11.94 -21.95 -11.41
CA GLU A 416 -10.68 -21.22 -11.33
C GLU A 416 -10.43 -20.69 -9.91
N LEU A 417 -11.44 -20.13 -9.25
CA LEU A 417 -11.39 -19.72 -7.85
C LEU A 417 -10.88 -20.86 -6.95
N ARG A 418 -11.42 -22.08 -7.11
CA ARG A 418 -10.97 -23.25 -6.34
C ARG A 418 -9.52 -23.61 -6.65
N ALA A 419 -9.12 -23.56 -7.92
CA ALA A 419 -7.74 -23.83 -8.31
C ALA A 419 -6.75 -22.83 -7.69
N VAL A 420 -7.09 -21.53 -7.69
CA VAL A 420 -6.30 -20.48 -7.03
C VAL A 420 -6.22 -20.71 -5.52
N ALA A 421 -7.35 -21.03 -4.88
CA ALA A 421 -7.39 -21.30 -3.44
C ALA A 421 -6.51 -22.51 -3.03
N VAL A 422 -6.51 -23.59 -3.83
CA VAL A 422 -5.65 -24.76 -3.61
C VAL A 422 -4.18 -24.42 -3.85
N ALA A 423 -3.87 -23.60 -4.86
CA ALA A 423 -2.50 -23.16 -5.11
C ALA A 423 -1.95 -22.34 -3.93
N HIS A 424 -2.73 -21.40 -3.40
CA HIS A 424 -2.32 -20.61 -2.22
C HIS A 424 -2.16 -21.45 -0.96
N ARG A 425 -2.97 -22.49 -0.79
CA ARG A 425 -2.78 -23.47 0.30
C ARG A 425 -1.41 -24.15 0.19
N ARG A 426 -1.08 -24.69 -0.98
CA ARG A 426 0.20 -25.40 -1.18
C ARG A 426 1.40 -24.50 -0.93
N ARG A 427 1.35 -23.26 -1.43
CA ARG A 427 2.38 -22.26 -1.14
C ARG A 427 2.51 -21.94 0.33
N ALA A 428 1.49 -22.17 1.16
CA ALA A 428 1.59 -21.90 2.59
C ALA A 428 2.39 -22.98 3.36
N GLU A 429 2.77 -24.08 2.70
CA GLU A 429 3.44 -25.26 3.26
C GLU A 429 4.98 -25.18 3.23
N TRP A 430 5.58 -24.06 2.80
CA TRP A 430 7.02 -23.82 2.91
C TRP A 430 7.51 -23.98 4.35
N GLY A 431 8.70 -24.55 4.53
CA GLY A 431 9.17 -25.02 5.83
C GLY A 431 10.53 -25.68 5.79
#